data_AF-A0A9X4RNX3-F1
#
_entry.id   AF-A0A9X4RNX3-F1
#
_cell.length_a   1.000
_cell.length_b   1.000
_cell.length_c   1.000
_cell.angle_alpha   90.00
_cell.angle_beta   90.00
_cell.angle_gamma   90.00
#
_symmetry.space_group_name_H-M   'P 1'
#
loop_
_entity.id
_entity.type
_entity.pdbx_description
1 polymer ?
#
loop_
_entity_poly.entity_id
_entity_poly.type
_entity_poly.pdbx_seq_one_letter_code
_entity_poly.pdbx_strand_id
1 'polypeptide(L)'
;MEDKNQKFNLSWFFRWFLNNQGVTILLITLLSFLTILVFSKISFLFKPVGSFLEILLLPMILTGLLYYLLNPMVDWMERHNVSRTVGISILFVLIVLLIVWGLAVAIPSIQEQASSFVQNLPFNIQKIESRITGLLEDERFEQFRPTALEMLDKVNDQIITFAQKFSSSAVNWASNLISTASQIVVAVLIMPFILFYLLRDGQYLNKHITQYLPTKWRVPIGTVLSDVNSQLSNYVRGQVTVAVIVAFMFSTLFSIIGLNYSVTLGVMAGFLNLIPYLGSFLAMIPAVILGLIAGPFMLLKVLIVFMIEQTIEGRFVTPLIIGSSLNIHPITILFVLLTAGQMYGVLGVLLGIPIYASIKVLVKAIFEWYKENSALYYEESNEVKNEQ
;
A
#
# COMPACT_ATOMS: atom_id res chain seq x y z
N MET A 1 -9.20 53.54 59.57
CA MET A 1 -10.56 53.13 59.19
C MET A 1 -10.54 52.91 57.68
N GLU A 2 -10.73 51.75 57.09
CA GLU A 2 -11.05 50.41 57.55
C GLU A 2 -10.79 49.49 56.34
N ASP A 3 -10.09 48.39 56.55
CA ASP A 3 -9.72 47.39 55.56
C ASP A 3 -10.99 46.68 55.04
N LYS A 4 -11.50 47.07 53.87
CA LYS A 4 -12.60 46.35 53.19
C LYS A 4 -12.07 45.16 52.40
N ASN A 5 -11.46 44.22 53.12
CA ASN A 5 -11.34 42.83 52.69
C ASN A 5 -12.75 42.20 52.71
N GLN A 6 -13.55 42.46 51.67
CA GLN A 6 -14.73 41.65 51.38
C GLN A 6 -14.26 40.24 51.03
N LYS A 7 -14.10 39.40 52.07
CA LYS A 7 -14.06 37.95 51.92
C LYS A 7 -15.38 37.57 51.24
N PHE A 8 -15.36 37.39 49.93
CA PHE A 8 -16.41 36.66 49.24
C PHE A 8 -16.56 35.35 50.01
N ASN A 9 -17.65 35.22 50.78
CA ASN A 9 -18.03 33.95 51.37
C ASN A 9 -18.36 33.04 50.20
N LEU A 10 -17.33 32.36 49.68
CA LEU A 10 -17.46 31.32 48.68
C LEU A 10 -18.51 30.35 49.23
N SER A 11 -19.66 30.34 48.55
CA SER A 11 -20.81 29.50 48.88
C SER A 11 -20.33 28.09 49.19
N TRP A 12 -20.99 27.40 50.13
CA TRP A 12 -20.68 26.00 50.47
C TRP A 12 -20.53 25.11 49.21
N PHE A 13 -21.34 25.40 48.19
CA PHE A 13 -21.25 24.80 46.86
C PHE A 13 -19.87 24.98 46.20
N PHE A 14 -19.28 26.17 46.23
CA PHE A 14 -18.00 26.43 45.59
C PHE A 14 -16.84 25.68 46.24
N ARG A 15 -16.86 25.55 47.58
CA ARG A 15 -15.81 24.83 48.32
C ARG A 15 -15.87 23.32 48.14
N TRP A 16 -17.07 22.75 48.04
CA TRP A 16 -17.26 21.30 48.01
C TRP A 16 -17.41 20.73 46.60
N PHE A 17 -17.90 21.54 45.65
CA PHE A 17 -18.19 21.13 44.28
C PHE A 17 -17.14 21.64 43.28
N LEU A 18 -16.84 22.95 43.25
CA LEU A 18 -15.91 23.52 42.27
C LEU A 18 -14.43 23.40 42.69
N ASN A 19 -14.13 23.44 43.99
CA ASN A 19 -12.76 23.30 44.50
C ASN A 19 -12.35 21.85 44.78
N ASN A 20 -13.20 20.87 44.45
CA ASN A 20 -12.91 19.45 44.60
C ASN A 20 -12.37 18.91 43.27
N GLN A 21 -11.14 18.39 43.30
CA GLN A 21 -10.46 17.84 42.12
C GLN A 21 -11.26 16.70 41.47
N GLY A 22 -11.89 15.84 42.27
CA GLY A 22 -12.70 14.72 41.76
C GLY A 22 -13.95 15.20 41.01
N VAL A 23 -14.64 16.20 41.57
CA VAL A 23 -15.83 16.78 40.93
C VAL A 23 -15.47 17.53 39.66
N THR A 24 -14.32 18.22 39.64
CA THR A 24 -13.82 18.92 38.45
C THR A 24 -13.47 17.93 37.32
N ILE A 25 -12.78 16.82 37.64
CA ILE A 25 -12.48 15.76 36.66
C ILE A 25 -13.77 15.13 36.11
N LEU A 26 -14.75 14.86 36.99
CA LEU A 26 -16.06 14.32 36.58
C LEU A 26 -16.80 15.31 35.67
N LEU A 27 -16.78 16.61 35.97
CA LEU A 27 -17.37 17.65 35.13
C LEU A 27 -16.71 17.74 33.76
N ILE A 28 -15.37 17.76 33.69
CA ILE A 28 -14.63 17.79 32.42
C ILE A 28 -14.93 16.54 31.59
N THR A 29 -14.96 15.37 32.23
CA THR A 29 -15.30 14.11 31.58
C THR A 29 -16.75 14.13 31.06
N LEU A 30 -17.70 14.57 31.88
CA LEU A 30 -19.11 14.71 31.51
C LEU A 30 -19.29 15.69 30.35
N LEU A 31 -18.64 16.85 30.38
CA LEU A 31 -18.69 17.85 29.31
C LEU A 31 -18.06 17.32 28.01
N SER A 32 -16.98 16.56 28.11
CA SER A 32 -16.36 15.90 26.95
C SER A 32 -17.30 14.87 26.33
N PHE A 33 -17.94 14.01 27.14
CA PHE A 33 -18.96 13.06 26.66
C PHE A 33 -20.19 13.75 26.09
N LEU A 34 -20.66 14.83 26.72
CA LEU A 34 -21.79 15.63 26.22
C LEU A 34 -21.46 16.24 24.85
N THR A 35 -20.24 16.76 24.70
CA THR A 35 -19.76 17.29 23.42
C THR A 35 -19.77 16.19 22.35
N ILE A 36 -19.21 15.01 22.65
CA ILE A 36 -19.23 13.85 21.73
C ILE A 36 -20.67 13.46 21.36
N LEU A 37 -21.60 13.45 22.32
CA LEU A 37 -23.01 13.11 22.10
C LEU A 37 -23.68 14.13 21.18
N VAL A 38 -23.47 15.43 21.40
CA VAL A 38 -24.00 16.50 20.55
C VAL A 38 -23.46 16.40 19.12
N PHE A 39 -22.14 16.18 18.96
CA PHE A 39 -21.53 15.94 17.64
C PHE A 39 -22.13 14.71 16.94
N SER A 40 -22.40 13.63 17.67
CA SER A 40 -23.07 12.43 17.13
C SER A 40 -24.50 12.71 16.65
N LYS A 41 -25.27 13.54 17.38
CA LYS A 41 -26.64 13.93 16.98
C LYS A 41 -26.68 14.87 15.78
N ILE A 42 -25.65 15.68 15.59
CA ILE A 42 -25.52 16.64 14.48
C ILE A 42 -24.75 16.01 13.29
N SER A 43 -24.38 14.72 13.37
CA SER A 43 -23.65 13.98 12.31
C SER A 43 -24.28 14.08 10.92
N PHE A 44 -25.60 14.27 10.82
CA PHE A 44 -26.30 14.53 9.55
C PHE A 44 -25.77 15.76 8.79
N LEU A 45 -25.37 16.84 9.48
CA LEU A 45 -24.77 18.02 8.84
C LEU A 45 -23.38 17.73 8.25
N PHE A 46 -22.69 16.72 8.77
CA PHE A 46 -21.37 16.30 8.29
C PHE A 46 -21.46 15.22 7.20
N LYS A 47 -22.63 14.58 7.01
CA LYS A 47 -22.81 13.54 5.97
C LYS A 47 -22.46 14.04 4.55
N PRO A 48 -22.90 15.22 4.09
CA PRO A 48 -22.52 15.71 2.76
C PRO A 48 -21.01 15.92 2.60
N VAL A 49 -20.35 16.41 3.66
CA VAL A 49 -18.89 16.61 3.68
C VAL A 49 -18.17 15.26 3.65
N GLY A 50 -18.64 14.29 4.44
CA GLY A 50 -18.11 12.93 4.45
C GLY A 50 -18.22 12.26 3.09
N SER A 51 -19.41 12.29 2.47
CA SER A 51 -19.64 11.72 1.14
C SER A 51 -18.79 12.42 0.06
N PHE A 52 -18.63 13.74 0.14
CA PHE A 52 -17.76 14.48 -0.77
C PHE A 52 -16.29 14.06 -0.63
N LEU A 53 -15.79 13.95 0.60
CA LEU A 53 -14.44 13.48 0.86
C LEU A 53 -14.25 12.04 0.37
N GLU A 54 -15.19 11.14 0.65
CA GLU A 54 -15.15 9.75 0.16
C GLU A 54 -15.04 9.67 -1.36
N ILE A 55 -15.79 10.50 -2.10
CA ILE A 55 -15.74 10.55 -3.57
C ILE A 55 -14.37 11.06 -4.07
N LEU A 56 -13.78 12.05 -3.40
CA LEU A 56 -12.52 12.67 -3.83
C LEU A 56 -11.26 11.96 -3.34
N LEU A 57 -11.34 11.22 -2.23
CA LEU A 57 -10.20 10.59 -1.58
C LEU A 57 -9.47 9.65 -2.54
N LEU A 58 -10.20 8.75 -3.20
CA LEU A 58 -9.62 7.79 -4.13
C LEU A 58 -8.83 8.47 -5.28
N PRO A 59 -9.44 9.34 -6.11
CA PRO A 59 -8.70 10.00 -7.18
C PRO A 59 -7.57 10.89 -6.66
N MET A 60 -7.70 11.49 -5.47
CA MET A 60 -6.64 12.31 -4.89
C MET A 60 -5.44 11.48 -4.45
N ILE A 61 -5.68 10.33 -3.83
CA ILE A 61 -4.65 9.36 -3.47
C ILE A 61 -3.94 8.82 -4.72
N LEU A 62 -4.70 8.35 -5.71
CA LEU A 62 -4.14 7.81 -6.96
C LEU A 62 -3.33 8.89 -7.69
N THR A 63 -3.83 10.12 -7.72
CA THR A 63 -3.11 11.28 -8.24
C THR A 63 -1.80 11.53 -7.47
N GLY A 64 -1.82 11.45 -6.14
CA GLY A 64 -0.63 11.62 -5.31
C GLY A 64 0.45 10.57 -5.63
N LEU A 65 0.05 9.29 -5.76
CA LEU A 65 0.96 8.21 -6.16
C LEU A 65 1.56 8.47 -7.54
N LEU A 66 0.71 8.78 -8.53
CA LEU A 66 1.16 9.10 -9.88
C LEU A 66 2.05 10.33 -9.91
N TYR A 67 1.73 11.38 -9.16
CA TYR A 67 2.55 12.58 -9.04
C TYR A 67 3.95 12.24 -8.54
N TYR A 68 4.07 11.47 -7.47
CA TYR A 68 5.40 11.10 -6.94
C TYR A 68 6.20 10.23 -7.90
N LEU A 69 5.53 9.37 -8.67
CA LEU A 69 6.16 8.55 -9.69
C LEU A 69 6.63 9.38 -10.90
N LEU A 70 5.80 10.31 -11.35
CA LEU A 70 5.92 11.01 -12.63
C LEU A 70 6.66 12.34 -12.54
N ASN A 71 6.61 13.02 -11.40
CA ASN A 71 7.25 14.33 -11.21
C ASN A 71 8.75 14.34 -11.57
N PRO A 72 9.56 13.31 -11.25
CA PRO A 72 10.97 13.29 -11.67
C PRO A 72 11.16 13.29 -13.19
N MET A 73 10.23 12.69 -13.94
CA MET A 73 10.27 12.71 -15.41
C MET A 73 10.01 14.13 -15.93
N VAL A 74 9.04 14.84 -15.33
CA VAL A 74 8.76 16.25 -15.65
C VAL A 74 9.94 17.14 -15.26
N ASP A 75 10.49 17.00 -14.06
CA ASP A 75 11.66 17.75 -13.59
C ASP A 75 12.88 17.49 -14.47
N TRP A 76 13.07 16.25 -14.95
CA TRP A 76 14.14 15.91 -15.90
C TRP A 76 13.96 16.62 -17.24
N MET A 77 12.74 16.65 -17.79
CA MET A 77 12.45 17.40 -19.03
C MET A 77 12.65 18.92 -18.84
N GLU A 78 12.23 19.47 -17.70
CA GLU A 78 12.41 20.88 -17.36
C GLU A 78 13.89 21.27 -17.29
N ARG A 79 14.73 20.40 -16.72
CA ARG A 79 16.20 20.58 -16.72
C ARG A 79 16.83 20.54 -18.12
N HIS A 80 16.14 19.98 -19.11
CA HIS A 80 16.58 19.92 -20.52
C HIS A 80 15.89 20.98 -21.39
N ASN A 81 15.51 22.13 -20.82
CA ASN A 81 14.91 23.29 -21.50
C ASN A 81 13.49 23.05 -22.08
N VAL A 82 12.78 22.01 -21.66
CA VAL A 82 11.36 21.84 -22.01
C VAL A 82 10.51 22.57 -20.98
N SER A 83 9.63 23.48 -21.41
CA SER A 83 8.73 24.16 -20.46
C SER A 83 7.88 23.13 -19.70
N ARG A 84 7.67 23.36 -18.40
CA ARG A 84 6.99 22.40 -17.51
C ARG A 84 5.63 21.93 -18.05
N THR A 85 4.83 22.86 -18.59
CA THR A 85 3.54 22.54 -19.20
C THR A 85 3.67 21.64 -20.42
N VAL A 86 4.63 21.90 -21.31
CA VAL A 86 4.88 21.04 -22.49
C VAL A 86 5.38 19.67 -22.06
N GLY A 87 6.27 19.60 -21.06
CA GLY A 87 6.73 18.35 -20.48
C GLY A 87 5.57 17.50 -19.95
N ILE A 88 4.64 18.09 -19.20
CA ILE A 88 3.45 17.40 -18.70
C ILE A 88 2.56 16.91 -19.87
N SER A 89 2.34 17.73 -20.90
CA SER A 89 1.55 17.32 -22.08
C SER A 89 2.18 16.14 -22.82
N ILE A 90 3.50 16.17 -23.06
CA ILE A 90 4.24 15.05 -23.67
C ILE A 90 4.09 13.79 -22.82
N LEU A 91 4.24 13.92 -21.50
CA LEU A 91 4.11 12.80 -20.58
C LEU A 91 2.70 12.19 -20.61
N PHE A 92 1.66 13.01 -20.65
CA PHE A 92 0.28 12.54 -20.71
C PHE A 92 0.01 11.78 -22.02
N VAL A 93 0.47 12.31 -23.16
CA VAL A 93 0.36 11.62 -24.45
C VAL A 93 1.10 10.28 -24.39
N LEU A 94 2.32 10.26 -23.85
CA LEU A 94 3.11 9.04 -23.72
C LEU A 94 2.41 7.99 -22.83
N ILE A 95 1.87 8.40 -21.68
CA ILE A 95 1.14 7.51 -20.76
C ILE A 95 -0.09 6.93 -21.45
N VAL A 96 -0.88 7.75 -22.14
CA VAL A 96 -2.06 7.27 -22.87
C VAL A 96 -1.65 6.27 -23.96
N LEU A 97 -0.60 6.55 -24.72
CA LEU A 97 -0.08 5.63 -25.73
C LEU A 97 0.39 4.30 -25.11
N LEU A 98 1.13 4.36 -24.01
CA LEU A 98 1.60 3.16 -23.29
C LEU A 98 0.45 2.35 -22.70
N ILE A 99 -0.59 3.01 -22.17
CA ILE A 99 -1.79 2.33 -21.66
C ILE A 99 -2.55 1.67 -22.81
N VAL A 100 -2.80 2.39 -23.90
CA VAL A 100 -3.51 1.84 -25.07
C VAL A 100 -2.74 0.66 -25.66
N TRP A 101 -1.43 0.80 -25.85
CA TRP A 101 -0.57 -0.28 -26.35
C TRP A 101 -0.52 -1.46 -25.38
N GLY A 102 -0.31 -1.19 -24.09
CA GLY A 102 -0.25 -2.21 -23.04
C GLY A 102 -1.55 -3.00 -22.93
N LEU A 103 -2.72 -2.33 -22.94
CA LEU A 103 -4.02 -2.99 -22.94
C LEU A 103 -4.28 -3.77 -24.24
N ALA A 104 -3.89 -3.22 -25.40
CA ALA A 104 -4.04 -3.90 -26.68
C ALA A 104 -3.22 -5.19 -26.78
N VAL A 105 -2.09 -5.29 -26.08
CA VAL A 105 -1.27 -6.51 -26.02
C VAL A 105 -1.71 -7.42 -24.87
N ALA A 106 -1.90 -6.86 -23.68
CA ALA A 106 -2.15 -7.62 -22.46
C ALA A 106 -3.54 -8.26 -22.45
N ILE A 107 -4.61 -7.54 -22.83
CA ILE A 107 -5.97 -8.10 -22.80
C ILE A 107 -6.10 -9.35 -23.66
N PRO A 108 -5.79 -9.33 -24.98
CA PRO A 108 -5.93 -10.54 -25.80
C PRO A 108 -4.98 -11.64 -25.35
N SER A 109 -3.76 -11.32 -24.94
CA SER A 109 -2.81 -12.32 -24.45
C SER A 109 -3.31 -12.98 -23.16
N ILE A 110 -3.78 -12.22 -22.18
CA ILE A 110 -4.37 -12.76 -20.94
C ILE A 110 -5.61 -13.58 -21.27
N GLN A 111 -6.46 -13.13 -22.20
CA GLN A 111 -7.67 -13.87 -22.58
C GLN A 111 -7.34 -15.20 -23.23
N GLU A 112 -6.39 -15.22 -24.18
CA GLU A 112 -5.94 -16.44 -24.85
C GLU A 112 -5.31 -17.40 -23.84
N GLN A 113 -4.43 -16.88 -22.97
CA GLN A 113 -3.74 -17.67 -21.95
C GLN A 113 -4.68 -18.22 -20.87
N ALA A 114 -5.65 -17.43 -20.43
CA ALA A 114 -6.66 -17.87 -19.48
C ALA A 114 -7.60 -18.91 -20.11
N SER A 115 -8.02 -18.70 -21.36
CA SER A 115 -8.85 -19.65 -22.10
C SER A 115 -8.11 -20.96 -22.34
N SER A 116 -6.86 -20.91 -22.79
CA SER A 116 -6.03 -22.09 -22.99
C SER A 116 -5.74 -22.81 -21.68
N PHE A 117 -5.56 -22.08 -20.57
CA PHE A 117 -5.42 -22.70 -19.25
C PHE A 117 -6.67 -23.49 -18.86
N VAL A 118 -7.86 -22.89 -18.98
CA VAL A 118 -9.13 -23.54 -18.62
C VAL A 118 -9.43 -24.74 -19.53
N GLN A 119 -9.22 -24.60 -20.85
CA GLN A 119 -9.50 -25.67 -21.81
C GLN A 119 -8.54 -26.85 -21.68
N ASN A 120 -7.26 -26.60 -21.36
CA ASN A 120 -6.26 -27.66 -21.20
C ASN A 120 -6.23 -28.24 -19.78
N LEU A 121 -6.92 -27.64 -18.81
CA LEU A 121 -6.95 -28.11 -17.41
C LEU A 121 -7.36 -29.58 -17.28
N PRO A 122 -8.46 -30.07 -17.90
CA PRO A 122 -8.91 -31.45 -17.73
C PRO A 122 -7.90 -32.46 -18.30
N PHE A 123 -7.31 -32.13 -19.45
CA PHE A 123 -6.30 -32.95 -20.11
C PHE A 123 -4.98 -33.02 -19.32
N ASN A 124 -4.58 -31.91 -18.70
CA ASN A 124 -3.38 -31.89 -17.88
C ASN A 124 -3.57 -32.65 -16.56
N ILE A 125 -4.76 -32.59 -15.95
CA ILE A 125 -5.10 -33.36 -14.74
C ILE A 125 -5.03 -34.87 -15.01
N GLN A 126 -5.60 -35.36 -16.11
CA GLN A 126 -5.52 -36.78 -16.47
C GLN A 126 -4.07 -37.25 -16.68
N LYS A 127 -3.19 -36.38 -17.18
CA LYS A 127 -1.75 -36.67 -17.31
C LYS A 127 -1.02 -36.75 -15.97
N ILE A 128 -1.44 -35.97 -14.97
CA ILE A 128 -0.87 -36.02 -13.61
C ILE A 128 -1.29 -37.32 -12.94
N GLU A 129 -2.59 -37.63 -13.03
CA GLU A 129 -3.17 -38.86 -12.48
C GLU A 129 -2.47 -40.09 -13.06
N SER A 130 -2.28 -40.16 -14.39
CA SER A 130 -1.61 -41.30 -15.04
C SER A 130 -0.12 -41.42 -14.71
N ARG A 131 0.60 -40.29 -14.54
CA ARG A 131 2.01 -40.32 -14.14
C ARG A 131 2.21 -40.73 -12.69
N ILE A 132 1.31 -40.31 -11.80
CA ILE A 132 1.41 -40.65 -10.39
C ILE A 132 0.96 -42.09 -10.15
N THR A 133 -0.13 -42.55 -10.78
CA THR A 133 -0.50 -43.98 -10.75
C THR A 133 0.63 -44.85 -11.29
N GLY A 134 1.25 -44.49 -12.43
CA GLY A 134 2.41 -45.22 -12.95
C GLY A 134 3.67 -45.18 -12.06
N LEU A 135 3.87 -44.14 -11.26
CA LEU A 135 4.96 -44.09 -10.26
C LEU A 135 4.63 -44.88 -8.98
N LEU A 136 3.34 -45.01 -8.64
CA LEU A 136 2.85 -45.74 -7.46
C LEU A 136 2.60 -47.23 -7.72
N GLU A 137 2.68 -47.68 -8.98
CA GLU A 137 2.68 -49.09 -9.37
C GLU A 137 4.00 -49.82 -9.04
N ASP A 138 5.06 -49.08 -8.70
CA ASP A 138 6.32 -49.64 -8.21
C ASP A 138 6.15 -50.15 -6.77
N GLU A 139 6.54 -51.40 -6.51
CA GLU A 139 6.36 -52.09 -5.22
C GLU A 139 6.91 -51.30 -4.01
N ARG A 140 7.87 -50.40 -4.24
CA ARG A 140 8.48 -49.54 -3.21
C ARG A 140 7.52 -48.49 -2.63
N PHE A 141 6.39 -48.21 -3.28
CA PHE A 141 5.45 -47.16 -2.90
C PHE A 141 4.04 -47.68 -2.57
N GLU A 142 3.82 -49.00 -2.54
CA GLU A 142 2.52 -49.64 -2.22
C GLU A 142 1.89 -49.11 -0.93
N GLN A 143 2.69 -48.89 0.13
CA GLN A 143 2.22 -48.38 1.42
C GLN A 143 1.68 -46.94 1.36
N PHE A 144 2.18 -46.13 0.42
CA PHE A 144 1.79 -44.72 0.28
C PHE A 144 0.71 -44.51 -0.79
N ARG A 145 0.43 -45.53 -1.61
CA ARG A 145 -0.55 -45.50 -2.70
C ARG A 145 -1.93 -44.99 -2.28
N PRO A 146 -2.61 -45.54 -1.25
CA PRO A 146 -3.96 -45.08 -0.88
C PRO A 146 -3.99 -43.60 -0.44
N THR A 147 -3.00 -43.17 0.35
CA THR A 147 -2.89 -41.77 0.81
C THR A 147 -2.58 -40.82 -0.36
N ALA A 148 -1.73 -41.24 -1.28
CA ALA A 148 -1.36 -40.44 -2.45
C ALA A 148 -2.54 -40.29 -3.43
N LEU A 149 -3.33 -41.34 -3.64
CA LEU A 149 -4.54 -41.28 -4.48
C LEU A 149 -5.63 -40.40 -3.84
N GLU A 150 -5.86 -40.51 -2.54
CA GLU A 150 -6.83 -39.64 -1.85
C GLU A 150 -6.40 -38.16 -1.88
N MET A 151 -5.09 -37.88 -1.73
CA MET A 151 -4.55 -36.54 -1.88
C MET A 151 -4.72 -36.00 -3.32
N LEU A 152 -4.53 -36.86 -4.33
CA LEU A 152 -4.71 -36.48 -5.72
C LEU A 152 -6.14 -36.06 -6.04
N ASP A 153 -7.13 -36.83 -5.59
CA ASP A 153 -8.55 -36.48 -5.79
C ASP A 153 -8.89 -35.15 -5.13
N LYS A 154 -8.44 -34.94 -3.88
CA LYS A 154 -8.66 -33.67 -3.17
C LYS A 154 -7.96 -32.48 -3.87
N VAL A 155 -6.75 -32.68 -4.38
CA VAL A 155 -6.01 -31.67 -5.13
C VAL A 155 -6.70 -31.36 -6.46
N ASN A 156 -7.20 -32.37 -7.18
CA ASN A 156 -7.93 -32.21 -8.43
C ASN A 156 -9.20 -31.36 -8.22
N ASP A 157 -10.03 -31.69 -7.23
CA ASP A 157 -11.24 -30.94 -6.92
C ASP A 157 -10.96 -29.48 -6.55
N GLN A 158 -9.91 -29.24 -5.76
CA GLN A 158 -9.52 -27.89 -5.37
C GLN A 158 -8.91 -27.09 -6.53
N ILE A 159 -8.11 -27.71 -7.39
CA ILE A 159 -7.54 -27.05 -8.59
C ILE A 159 -8.66 -26.69 -9.57
N ILE A 160 -9.60 -27.60 -9.83
CA ILE A 160 -10.74 -27.35 -10.73
C ILE A 160 -11.60 -26.20 -10.17
N THR A 161 -11.91 -26.26 -8.87
CA THR A 161 -12.69 -25.20 -8.21
C THR A 161 -11.96 -23.86 -8.26
N PHE A 162 -10.64 -23.84 -8.01
CA PHE A 162 -9.83 -22.62 -8.08
C PHE A 162 -9.78 -22.08 -9.50
N ALA A 163 -9.54 -22.92 -10.52
CA ALA A 163 -9.46 -22.50 -11.92
C ALA A 163 -10.80 -21.94 -12.42
N GLN A 164 -11.92 -22.58 -12.08
CA GLN A 164 -13.27 -22.09 -12.41
C GLN A 164 -13.58 -20.76 -11.70
N LYS A 165 -13.23 -20.65 -10.41
CA LYS A 165 -13.39 -19.39 -9.65
C LYS A 165 -12.48 -18.30 -10.18
N PHE A 166 -11.23 -18.59 -10.53
CA PHE A 166 -10.28 -17.64 -11.08
C PHE A 166 -10.75 -17.12 -12.44
N SER A 167 -11.15 -18.00 -13.35
CA SER A 167 -11.67 -17.63 -14.66
C SER A 167 -12.95 -16.79 -14.55
N SER A 168 -13.95 -17.27 -13.79
CA SER A 168 -15.18 -16.51 -13.57
C SER A 168 -14.93 -15.19 -12.84
N SER A 169 -14.01 -15.15 -11.88
CA SER A 169 -13.64 -13.90 -11.18
C SER A 169 -12.86 -12.94 -12.07
N ALA A 170 -12.00 -13.42 -12.96
CA ALA A 170 -11.28 -12.57 -13.91
C ALA A 170 -12.23 -11.94 -14.93
N VAL A 171 -13.17 -12.72 -15.47
CA VAL A 171 -14.22 -12.23 -16.38
C VAL A 171 -15.18 -11.30 -15.65
N ASN A 172 -15.60 -11.65 -14.43
CA ASN A 172 -16.46 -10.80 -13.61
C ASN A 172 -15.74 -9.53 -13.16
N TRP A 173 -14.44 -9.56 -12.88
CA TRP A 173 -13.66 -8.36 -12.57
C TRP A 173 -13.58 -7.44 -13.78
N ALA A 174 -13.26 -7.97 -14.96
CA ALA A 174 -13.28 -7.18 -16.20
C ALA A 174 -14.67 -6.60 -16.50
N SER A 175 -15.73 -7.39 -16.34
CA SER A 175 -17.12 -6.94 -16.52
C SER A 175 -17.57 -5.95 -15.44
N ASN A 176 -17.12 -6.11 -14.20
CA ASN A 176 -17.44 -5.23 -13.08
C ASN A 176 -16.66 -3.92 -13.14
N LEU A 177 -15.45 -3.91 -13.71
CA LEU A 177 -14.76 -2.67 -14.04
C LEU A 177 -15.54 -1.86 -15.08
N ILE A 178 -16.17 -2.54 -16.04
CA ILE A 178 -17.03 -1.92 -17.06
C ILE A 178 -18.37 -1.47 -16.46
N SER A 179 -18.96 -2.22 -15.52
CA SER A 179 -20.28 -1.92 -14.92
C SER A 179 -20.25 -0.98 -13.71
N THR A 180 -19.14 -0.93 -12.95
CA THR A 180 -18.90 0.00 -11.81
C THR A 180 -18.45 1.39 -12.31
N ALA A 181 -18.86 1.74 -13.53
CA ALA A 181 -18.41 2.93 -14.24
C ALA A 181 -18.76 4.22 -13.49
N SER A 182 -19.83 4.31 -12.72
CA SER A 182 -20.27 5.62 -12.19
C SER A 182 -19.26 6.30 -11.24
N GLN A 183 -18.64 5.55 -10.32
CA GLN A 183 -17.64 6.10 -9.39
C GLN A 183 -16.22 6.12 -9.99
N ILE A 184 -15.87 5.11 -10.79
CA ILE A 184 -14.55 5.03 -11.44
C ILE A 184 -14.44 6.07 -12.55
N VAL A 185 -15.51 6.35 -13.31
CA VAL A 185 -15.49 7.39 -14.35
C VAL A 185 -15.22 8.76 -13.76
N VAL A 186 -15.82 9.10 -12.61
CA VAL A 186 -15.51 10.35 -11.91
C VAL A 186 -14.03 10.40 -11.53
N ALA A 187 -13.47 9.32 -10.97
CA ALA A 187 -12.06 9.26 -10.63
C ALA A 187 -11.15 9.35 -11.86
N VAL A 188 -11.43 8.61 -12.93
CA VAL A 188 -10.65 8.57 -14.18
C VAL A 188 -10.72 9.89 -14.94
N LEU A 189 -11.84 10.61 -14.88
CA LEU A 189 -11.96 11.93 -15.47
C LEU A 189 -11.24 12.98 -14.64
N ILE A 190 -11.45 13.01 -13.32
CA ILE A 190 -10.92 14.05 -12.44
C ILE A 190 -9.41 13.88 -12.18
N MET A 191 -8.93 12.64 -12.04
CA MET A 191 -7.53 12.33 -11.69
C MET A 191 -6.53 12.98 -12.66
N PRO A 192 -6.64 12.86 -14.00
CA PRO A 192 -5.75 13.57 -14.93
C PRO A 192 -5.74 15.08 -14.74
N PHE A 193 -6.88 15.71 -14.44
CA PHE A 193 -6.93 17.14 -14.15
C PHE A 193 -6.17 17.48 -12.86
N ILE A 194 -6.44 16.77 -11.76
CA ILE A 194 -5.71 17.00 -10.49
C ILE A 194 -4.22 16.75 -10.69
N LEU A 195 -3.85 15.68 -11.40
CA LEU A 195 -2.46 15.32 -11.67
C LEU A 195 -1.75 16.38 -12.49
N PHE A 196 -2.41 16.95 -13.50
CA PHE A 196 -1.85 18.04 -14.30
C PHE A 196 -1.51 19.25 -13.42
N TYR A 197 -2.45 19.70 -12.58
CA TYR A 197 -2.21 20.84 -11.69
C TYR A 197 -1.17 20.52 -10.61
N LEU A 198 -1.18 19.31 -10.06
CA LEU A 198 -0.21 18.89 -9.05
C LEU A 198 1.20 18.78 -9.64
N LEU A 199 1.36 18.25 -10.87
CA LEU A 199 2.65 18.27 -11.58
C LEU A 199 3.07 19.70 -11.92
N ARG A 200 2.16 20.57 -12.34
CA ARG A 200 2.50 21.95 -12.71
C ARG A 200 2.92 22.80 -11.51
N ASP A 201 2.13 22.77 -10.45
CA ASP A 201 2.21 23.74 -9.35
C ASP A 201 2.70 23.11 -8.02
N GLY A 202 2.86 21.78 -7.97
CA GLY A 202 3.18 21.02 -6.74
C GLY A 202 4.46 21.47 -6.04
N GLN A 203 5.47 21.93 -6.79
CA GLN A 203 6.71 22.48 -6.23
C GLN A 203 6.48 23.71 -5.32
N TYR A 204 5.39 24.43 -5.54
CA TYR A 204 5.04 25.61 -4.74
C TYR A 204 4.06 25.30 -3.61
N LEU A 205 3.55 24.06 -3.50
CA LEU A 205 2.48 23.71 -2.56
C LEU A 205 2.87 23.98 -1.11
N ASN A 206 4.10 23.64 -0.71
CA ASN A 206 4.60 23.92 0.64
C ASN A 206 4.59 25.42 0.98
N LYS A 207 5.05 26.28 0.04
CA LYS A 207 5.02 27.74 0.21
C LYS A 207 3.59 28.27 0.29
N HIS A 208 2.68 27.74 -0.54
CA HIS A 208 1.27 28.13 -0.52
C HIS A 208 0.56 27.73 0.76
N ILE A 209 0.92 26.61 1.39
CA ILE A 209 0.35 26.20 2.67
C ILE A 209 0.92 27.07 3.80
N THR A 210 2.24 27.26 3.81
CA THR A 210 2.93 27.94 4.92
C THR A 210 2.68 29.44 4.99
N GLN A 211 2.34 30.11 3.89
CA GLN A 211 2.04 31.56 3.92
C GLN A 211 0.83 31.92 4.80
N TYR A 212 -0.15 31.01 4.94
CA TYR A 212 -1.33 31.21 5.78
C TYR A 212 -1.07 30.98 7.28
N LEU A 213 0.12 30.47 7.63
CA LEU A 213 0.50 30.21 9.01
C LEU A 213 1.15 31.44 9.66
N PRO A 214 1.05 31.57 11.00
CA PRO A 214 1.84 32.54 11.76
C PRO A 214 3.33 32.43 11.45
N THR A 215 4.04 33.56 11.38
CA THR A 215 5.45 33.64 10.96
C THR A 215 6.37 32.68 11.72
N LYS A 216 6.14 32.49 13.03
CA LYS A 216 6.90 31.56 13.87
C LYS A 216 6.74 30.09 13.48
N TRP A 217 5.63 29.71 12.87
CA TRP A 217 5.31 28.31 12.54
C TRP A 217 5.65 27.94 11.09
N ARG A 218 5.92 28.93 10.23
CA ARG A 218 6.17 28.71 8.80
C ARG A 218 7.35 27.78 8.54
N VAL A 219 8.47 28.00 9.23
CA VAL A 219 9.67 27.19 9.05
C VAL A 219 9.48 25.78 9.62
N PRO A 220 9.08 25.59 10.90
CA PRO A 220 8.87 24.24 11.44
C PRO A 220 7.88 23.40 10.63
N ILE A 221 6.70 23.96 10.32
CA ILE A 221 5.67 23.23 9.56
C ILE A 221 6.13 23.02 8.11
N GLY A 222 6.83 23.98 7.51
CA GLY A 222 7.40 23.84 6.18
C GLY A 222 8.42 22.72 6.06
N THR A 223 9.28 22.55 7.07
CA THR A 223 10.22 21.42 7.16
C THR A 223 9.47 20.09 7.24
N VAL A 224 8.47 19.99 8.12
CA VAL A 224 7.66 18.77 8.28
C VAL A 224 6.96 18.38 6.97
N LEU A 225 6.36 19.35 6.27
CA LEU A 225 5.72 19.12 4.97
C LEU A 225 6.74 18.62 3.92
N SER A 226 7.95 19.20 3.91
CA SER A 226 9.03 18.77 3.03
C SER A 226 9.49 17.35 3.34
N ASP A 227 9.63 17.01 4.62
CA ASP A 227 10.04 15.68 5.07
C ASP A 227 9.01 14.62 4.71
N VAL A 228 7.72 14.89 4.94
CA VAL A 228 6.62 14.01 4.52
C VAL A 228 6.64 13.82 3.00
N ASN A 229 6.77 14.90 2.23
CA ASN A 229 6.84 14.85 0.77
C ASN A 229 8.03 14.02 0.28
N SER A 230 9.20 14.19 0.89
CA SER A 230 10.41 13.41 0.57
C SER A 230 10.20 11.92 0.87
N GLN A 231 9.63 11.59 2.03
CA GLN A 231 9.36 10.22 2.46
C GLN A 231 8.38 9.50 1.53
N LEU A 232 7.25 10.15 1.23
CA LEU A 232 6.26 9.62 0.29
C LEU A 232 6.86 9.44 -1.10
N SER A 233 7.61 10.44 -1.58
CA SER A 233 8.21 10.40 -2.90
C SER A 233 9.26 9.29 -3.03
N ASN A 234 10.12 9.11 -2.03
CA ASN A 234 11.13 8.06 -2.03
C ASN A 234 10.50 6.67 -1.94
N TYR A 235 9.48 6.51 -1.09
CA TYR A 235 8.77 5.23 -0.97
C TYR A 235 8.05 4.84 -2.26
N VAL A 236 7.24 5.72 -2.84
CA VAL A 236 6.46 5.41 -4.05
C VAL A 236 7.38 5.05 -5.20
N ARG A 237 8.44 5.85 -5.43
CA ARG A 237 9.43 5.59 -6.48
C ARG A 237 10.20 4.30 -6.22
N GLY A 238 10.60 4.09 -4.98
CA GLY A 238 11.27 2.86 -4.57
C GLY A 238 10.41 1.64 -4.85
N GLN A 239 9.16 1.64 -4.37
CA GLN A 239 8.24 0.51 -4.52
C GLN A 239 7.93 0.18 -5.97
N VAL A 240 7.70 1.19 -6.81
CA VAL A 240 7.47 0.97 -8.25
C VAL A 240 8.71 0.40 -8.92
N THR A 241 9.91 0.87 -8.54
CA THR A 241 11.17 0.34 -9.07
C THR A 241 11.37 -1.12 -8.67
N VAL A 242 11.11 -1.47 -7.41
CA VAL A 242 11.14 -2.86 -6.93
C VAL A 242 10.13 -3.72 -7.71
N ALA A 243 8.89 -3.26 -7.88
CA ALA A 243 7.85 -3.96 -8.64
C ALA A 243 8.27 -4.26 -10.09
N VAL A 244 8.91 -3.29 -10.77
CA VAL A 244 9.42 -3.48 -12.14
C VAL A 244 10.55 -4.52 -12.17
N ILE A 245 11.47 -4.48 -11.21
CA ILE A 245 12.56 -5.45 -11.11
C ILE A 245 12.02 -6.86 -10.84
N VAL A 246 11.06 -6.98 -9.92
CA VAL A 246 10.40 -8.25 -9.60
C VAL A 246 9.67 -8.81 -10.83
N ALA A 247 8.96 -7.96 -11.59
CA ALA A 247 8.34 -8.38 -12.84
C ALA A 247 9.35 -8.94 -13.84
N PHE A 248 10.47 -8.25 -14.01
CA PHE A 248 11.54 -8.67 -14.92
C PHE A 248 12.21 -9.97 -14.46
N MET A 249 12.48 -10.08 -13.15
CA MET A 249 13.09 -11.27 -12.55
C MET A 249 12.21 -12.50 -12.71
N PHE A 250 10.94 -12.44 -12.28
CA PHE A 250 10.04 -13.59 -12.44
C PHE A 250 9.81 -13.93 -13.90
N SER A 251 9.61 -12.94 -14.78
CA SER A 251 9.44 -13.20 -16.22
C SER A 251 10.64 -13.94 -16.80
N THR A 252 11.86 -13.53 -16.43
CA THR A 252 13.11 -14.13 -16.92
C THR A 252 13.32 -15.51 -16.31
N LEU A 253 13.23 -15.64 -14.98
CA LEU A 253 13.48 -16.91 -14.27
C LEU A 253 12.45 -17.98 -14.62
N PHE A 254 11.17 -17.63 -14.72
CA PHE A 254 10.13 -18.55 -15.18
C PHE A 254 10.33 -18.98 -16.64
N SER A 255 10.80 -18.08 -17.51
CA SER A 255 11.12 -18.41 -18.89
C SER A 255 12.31 -19.38 -18.99
N ILE A 256 13.34 -19.19 -18.15
CA ILE A 256 14.52 -20.07 -18.10
C ILE A 256 14.13 -21.50 -17.70
N ILE A 257 13.23 -21.67 -16.73
CA ILE A 257 12.79 -23.01 -16.30
C ILE A 257 11.78 -23.65 -17.24
N GLY A 258 11.28 -22.90 -18.23
CA GLY A 258 10.28 -23.36 -19.20
C GLY A 258 8.86 -23.41 -18.65
N LEU A 259 8.52 -22.56 -17.68
CA LEU A 259 7.16 -22.49 -17.14
C LEU A 259 6.24 -21.78 -18.14
N ASN A 260 5.09 -22.38 -18.42
CA ASN A 260 4.07 -21.76 -19.26
C ASN A 260 3.57 -20.44 -18.65
N TYR A 261 3.29 -19.46 -19.50
CA TYR A 261 2.80 -18.13 -19.10
C TYR A 261 3.80 -17.33 -18.23
N SER A 262 5.10 -17.61 -18.37
CA SER A 262 6.19 -17.00 -17.58
C SER A 262 6.13 -15.47 -17.50
N VAL A 263 5.99 -14.80 -18.65
CA VAL A 263 5.93 -13.32 -18.73
C VAL A 263 4.69 -12.78 -18.04
N THR A 264 3.52 -13.39 -18.26
CA THR A 264 2.27 -12.98 -17.64
C THR A 264 2.32 -13.13 -16.13
N LEU A 265 2.84 -14.26 -15.64
CA LEU A 265 3.05 -14.48 -14.20
C LEU A 265 4.05 -13.48 -13.63
N GLY A 266 5.13 -13.16 -14.35
CA GLY A 266 6.09 -12.16 -13.91
C GLY A 266 5.49 -10.76 -13.84
N VAL A 267 4.77 -10.30 -14.86
CA VAL A 267 4.09 -9.01 -14.85
C VAL A 267 3.06 -8.93 -13.72
N MET A 268 2.27 -9.99 -13.52
CA MET A 268 1.35 -10.10 -12.39
C MET A 268 2.09 -10.04 -11.05
N ALA A 269 3.25 -10.69 -10.94
CA ALA A 269 4.08 -10.64 -9.75
C ALA A 269 4.56 -9.24 -9.42
N GLY A 270 5.07 -8.50 -10.41
CA GLY A 270 5.45 -7.11 -10.20
C GLY A 270 4.28 -6.22 -9.76
N PHE A 271 3.09 -6.38 -10.38
CA PHE A 271 1.91 -5.63 -9.98
C PHE A 271 1.48 -5.94 -8.55
N LEU A 272 1.40 -7.22 -8.18
CA LEU A 272 1.09 -7.63 -6.81
C LEU A 272 2.16 -7.15 -5.83
N ASN A 273 3.42 -7.08 -6.26
CA ASN A 273 4.53 -6.56 -5.46
C ASN A 273 4.51 -5.05 -5.24
N LEU A 274 3.49 -4.32 -5.70
CA LEU A 274 3.18 -3.00 -5.14
C LEU A 274 2.78 -3.07 -3.66
N ILE A 275 2.35 -4.25 -3.18
CA ILE A 275 2.14 -4.55 -1.77
C ILE A 275 3.39 -5.22 -1.21
N PRO A 276 4.20 -4.53 -0.37
CA PRO A 276 5.45 -5.08 0.14
C PRO A 276 5.24 -6.37 0.93
N TYR A 277 6.18 -7.30 0.80
CA TYR A 277 6.23 -8.61 1.49
C TYR A 277 5.08 -9.57 1.21
N LEU A 278 3.93 -9.13 0.68
CA LEU A 278 2.81 -10.00 0.33
C LEU A 278 2.75 -10.27 -1.17
N GLY A 279 3.14 -9.30 -2.01
CA GLY A 279 2.92 -9.36 -3.44
C GLY A 279 3.55 -10.57 -4.13
N SER A 280 4.86 -10.79 -3.92
CA SER A 280 5.58 -11.95 -4.47
C SER A 280 4.99 -13.29 -3.99
N PHE A 281 4.50 -13.37 -2.74
CA PHE A 281 3.82 -14.58 -2.23
C PHE A 281 2.47 -14.82 -2.91
N LEU A 282 1.66 -13.77 -3.09
CA LEU A 282 0.38 -13.88 -3.80
C LEU A 282 0.59 -14.29 -5.25
N ALA A 283 1.63 -13.76 -5.90
CA ALA A 283 1.97 -14.08 -7.27
C ALA A 283 2.44 -15.53 -7.47
N MET A 284 3.00 -16.12 -6.41
CA MET A 284 3.48 -17.49 -6.41
C MET A 284 2.34 -18.52 -6.44
N ILE A 285 1.14 -18.16 -5.98
CA ILE A 285 -0.02 -19.08 -5.94
C ILE A 285 -0.30 -19.69 -7.33
N PRO A 286 -0.58 -18.92 -8.39
CA PRO A 286 -0.79 -19.49 -9.72
C PRO A 286 0.46 -20.16 -10.31
N ALA A 287 1.67 -19.68 -10.00
CA ALA A 287 2.92 -20.30 -10.47
C ALA A 287 3.11 -21.71 -9.89
N VAL A 288 2.81 -21.90 -8.61
CA VAL A 288 2.87 -23.22 -7.94
C VAL A 288 1.81 -24.15 -8.51
N ILE A 289 0.60 -23.67 -8.77
CA ILE A 289 -0.45 -24.47 -9.42
C ILE A 289 0.01 -24.95 -10.79
N LEU A 290 0.58 -24.06 -11.62
CA LEU A 290 1.13 -24.44 -12.92
C LEU A 290 2.32 -25.40 -12.81
N GLY A 291 3.18 -25.20 -11.82
CA GLY A 291 4.30 -26.10 -11.53
C GLY A 291 3.85 -27.50 -11.14
N LEU A 292 2.84 -27.60 -10.27
CA LEU A 292 2.18 -28.86 -9.90
C LEU A 292 1.61 -29.56 -11.14
N ILE A 293 0.92 -28.80 -12.00
CA ILE A 293 0.30 -29.34 -13.21
C ILE A 293 1.34 -29.88 -14.20
N ALA A 294 2.46 -29.20 -14.34
CA ALA A 294 3.56 -29.63 -15.20
C ALA A 294 4.35 -30.83 -14.63
N GLY A 295 4.15 -31.17 -13.35
CA GLY A 295 4.74 -32.32 -12.67
C GLY A 295 5.78 -31.94 -11.60
N PRO A 296 6.17 -32.90 -10.74
CA PRO A 296 6.95 -32.65 -9.52
C PRO A 296 8.31 -31.97 -9.77
N PHE A 297 8.95 -32.26 -10.90
CA PHE A 297 10.22 -31.62 -11.26
C PHE A 297 10.05 -30.14 -11.61
N MET A 298 8.94 -29.76 -12.27
CA MET A 298 8.66 -28.35 -12.57
C MET A 298 8.27 -27.60 -11.31
N LEU A 299 7.47 -28.20 -10.43
CA LEU A 299 7.17 -27.63 -9.11
C LEU A 299 8.46 -27.30 -8.34
N LEU A 300 9.41 -28.23 -8.30
CA LEU A 300 10.69 -28.01 -7.63
C LEU A 300 11.45 -26.81 -8.25
N LYS A 301 11.49 -26.70 -9.59
CA LYS A 301 12.08 -25.54 -10.27
C LYS A 301 11.38 -24.23 -9.91
N VAL A 302 10.04 -24.21 -9.85
CA VAL A 302 9.25 -23.04 -9.46
C VAL A 302 9.61 -22.60 -8.03
N LEU A 303 9.68 -23.54 -7.09
CA LEU A 303 10.08 -23.25 -5.70
C LEU A 303 11.52 -22.71 -5.61
N ILE A 304 12.44 -23.26 -6.40
CA ILE A 304 13.83 -22.75 -6.49
C ILE A 304 13.84 -21.32 -7.04
N VAL A 305 13.09 -21.03 -8.11
CA VAL A 305 12.98 -19.69 -8.67
C VAL A 305 12.49 -18.70 -7.62
N PHE A 306 11.46 -19.05 -6.86
CA PHE A 306 10.94 -18.21 -5.77
C PHE A 306 11.96 -18.00 -4.66
N MET A 307 12.70 -19.04 -4.27
CA MET A 307 13.75 -18.89 -3.25
C MET A 307 14.88 -17.95 -3.72
N ILE A 308 15.28 -18.06 -4.99
CA ILE A 308 16.28 -17.17 -5.61
C ILE A 308 15.75 -15.75 -5.66
N GLU A 309 14.53 -15.56 -6.17
CA GLU A 309 13.90 -14.27 -6.30
C GLU A 309 13.75 -13.58 -4.95
N GLN A 310 13.19 -14.26 -3.94
CA GLN A 310 13.02 -13.72 -2.59
C GLN A 310 14.36 -13.36 -1.93
N THR A 311 15.40 -14.16 -2.17
CA THR A 311 16.74 -13.86 -1.66
C THR A 311 17.30 -12.59 -2.29
N ILE A 312 17.16 -12.44 -3.60
CA ILE A 312 17.64 -11.28 -4.34
C ILE A 312 16.80 -10.04 -3.96
N GLU A 313 15.48 -10.16 -3.96
CA GLU A 313 14.54 -9.09 -3.61
C GLU A 313 14.81 -8.58 -2.19
N GLY A 314 14.82 -9.48 -1.22
CA GLY A 314 14.93 -9.13 0.20
C GLY A 314 16.32 -8.68 0.63
N ARG A 315 17.40 -9.26 0.08
CA ARG A 315 18.77 -8.94 0.50
C ARG A 315 19.46 -7.86 -0.33
N PHE A 316 19.05 -7.66 -1.57
CA PHE A 316 19.72 -6.74 -2.49
C PHE A 316 18.78 -5.66 -3.00
N VAL A 317 17.70 -6.03 -3.69
CA VAL A 317 16.84 -5.07 -4.40
C VAL A 317 16.18 -4.09 -3.43
N THR A 318 15.51 -4.62 -2.40
CA THR A 318 14.79 -3.80 -1.41
C THR A 318 15.74 -2.89 -0.61
N PRO A 319 16.87 -3.38 -0.05
CA PRO A 319 17.81 -2.52 0.67
C PRO A 319 18.48 -1.46 -0.22
N LEU A 320 18.78 -1.77 -1.48
CA LEU A 320 19.42 -0.81 -2.40
C LEU A 320 18.46 0.30 -2.86
N ILE A 321 17.17 -0.01 -2.99
CA ILE A 321 16.18 0.90 -3.57
C ILE A 321 15.39 1.64 -2.49
N ILE A 322 14.84 0.90 -1.52
CA ILE A 322 13.96 1.44 -0.48
C ILE A 322 14.80 1.85 0.74
N GLY A 323 15.82 1.06 1.08
CA GLY A 323 16.91 1.40 2.01
C GLY A 323 16.50 2.09 3.31
N SER A 324 17.37 2.96 3.82
CA SER A 324 17.18 3.73 5.06
C SER A 324 16.05 4.77 5.02
N SER A 325 15.37 4.92 3.87
CA SER A 325 14.41 5.99 3.65
C SER A 325 13.32 5.98 4.73
N LEU A 326 12.76 4.80 5.04
CA LEU A 326 11.60 4.69 5.93
C LEU A 326 11.96 4.37 7.40
N ASN A 327 13.08 3.69 7.66
CA ASN A 327 13.48 3.22 9.01
C ASN A 327 12.32 2.54 9.77
N ILE A 328 11.53 1.71 9.09
CA ILE A 328 10.38 1.01 9.70
C ILE A 328 10.80 -0.41 9.99
N HIS A 329 10.57 -0.87 11.23
CA HIS A 329 10.84 -2.24 11.59
C HIS A 329 9.90 -3.19 10.79
N PRO A 330 10.37 -4.33 10.25
CA PRO A 330 9.54 -5.22 9.43
C PRO A 330 8.23 -5.65 10.10
N ILE A 331 8.27 -5.92 11.40
CA ILE A 331 7.07 -6.25 12.20
C ILE A 331 6.03 -5.11 12.15
N THR A 332 6.46 -3.86 12.20
CA THR A 332 5.56 -2.70 12.09
C THR A 332 4.91 -2.66 10.72
N ILE A 333 5.64 -3.00 9.65
CA ILE A 333 5.08 -3.10 8.30
C ILE A 333 3.96 -4.15 8.28
N LEU A 334 4.20 -5.34 8.85
CA LEU A 334 3.17 -6.38 8.93
C LEU A 334 1.93 -5.90 9.69
N PHE A 335 2.08 -5.27 10.86
CA PHE A 335 0.94 -4.73 11.62
C PHE A 335 0.17 -3.66 10.85
N VAL A 336 0.88 -2.75 10.18
CA VAL A 336 0.26 -1.71 9.36
C VAL A 336 -0.54 -2.32 8.22
N LEU A 337 0.02 -3.31 7.51
CA LEU A 337 -0.68 -3.95 6.39
C LEU A 337 -1.90 -4.74 6.86
N LEU A 338 -1.79 -5.50 7.95
CA LEU A 338 -2.91 -6.27 8.50
C LEU A 338 -4.05 -5.38 8.98
N THR A 339 -3.73 -4.32 9.74
CA THR A 339 -4.74 -3.40 10.28
C THR A 339 -5.37 -2.55 9.18
N ALA A 340 -4.57 -1.94 8.30
CA ALA A 340 -5.07 -1.12 7.21
C ALA A 340 -5.87 -1.97 6.20
N GLY A 341 -5.43 -3.19 5.91
CA GLY A 341 -6.16 -4.13 5.06
C GLY A 341 -7.51 -4.53 5.63
N GLN A 342 -7.59 -4.77 6.93
CA GLN A 342 -8.86 -5.08 7.58
C GLN A 342 -9.83 -3.88 7.60
N MET A 343 -9.32 -2.66 7.77
CA MET A 343 -10.14 -1.45 7.87
C MET A 343 -10.60 -0.91 6.51
N TYR A 344 -9.71 -0.93 5.51
CA TYR A 344 -9.91 -0.23 4.23
C TYR A 344 -9.65 -1.11 3.01
N GLY A 345 -9.53 -2.43 3.20
CA GLY A 345 -9.32 -3.40 2.12
C GLY A 345 -8.01 -3.17 1.37
N VAL A 346 -8.04 -3.41 0.06
CA VAL A 346 -6.86 -3.30 -0.83
C VAL A 346 -6.24 -1.90 -0.79
N LEU A 347 -7.05 -0.85 -0.70
CA LEU A 347 -6.56 0.53 -0.61
C LEU A 347 -5.79 0.76 0.70
N GLY A 348 -6.28 0.18 1.81
CA GLY A 348 -5.58 0.23 3.09
C GLY A 348 -4.22 -0.45 3.03
N VAL A 349 -4.14 -1.62 2.40
CA VAL A 349 -2.88 -2.36 2.22
C VAL A 349 -1.88 -1.55 1.39
N LEU A 350 -2.33 -0.96 0.28
CA LEU A 350 -1.47 -0.20 -0.64
C LEU A 350 -0.95 1.10 0.01
N LEU A 351 -1.76 1.76 0.83
CA LEU A 351 -1.46 3.08 1.40
C LEU A 351 -0.97 3.03 2.84
N GLY A 352 -1.07 1.89 3.51
CA GLY A 352 -0.77 1.76 4.94
C GLY A 352 0.64 2.24 5.26
N ILE A 353 1.63 1.81 4.49
CA ILE A 353 3.03 2.19 4.69
C ILE A 353 3.29 3.68 4.41
N PRO A 354 2.87 4.27 3.28
CA PRO A 354 2.96 5.72 3.05
C PRO A 354 2.32 6.56 4.17
N ILE A 355 1.12 6.17 4.61
CA ILE A 355 0.40 6.87 5.66
C ILE A 355 1.14 6.75 6.99
N TYR A 356 1.58 5.54 7.35
CA TYR A 356 2.37 5.31 8.56
C TYR A 356 3.66 6.14 8.55
N ALA A 357 4.37 6.18 7.43
CA ALA A 357 5.60 6.96 7.28
C ALA A 357 5.34 8.46 7.50
N SER A 358 4.25 8.97 6.94
CA SER A 358 3.82 10.37 7.12
C SER A 358 3.48 10.68 8.58
N ILE A 359 2.73 9.80 9.23
CA ILE A 359 2.38 9.92 10.66
C ILE A 359 3.65 9.88 11.52
N LYS A 360 4.58 8.98 11.22
CA LYS A 360 5.86 8.87 11.94
C LYS A 360 6.66 10.18 11.88
N VAL A 361 6.73 10.83 10.72
CA VAL A 361 7.38 12.14 10.57
C VAL A 361 6.67 13.20 11.42
N LEU A 362 5.34 13.25 11.36
CA LEU A 362 4.55 14.19 12.15
C LEU A 362 4.75 14.00 13.67
N VAL A 363 4.66 12.75 14.15
CA VAL A 363 4.85 12.41 15.56
C VAL A 363 6.26 12.76 16.02
N LYS A 364 7.28 12.46 15.20
CA LYS A 364 8.67 12.82 15.49
C LYS A 364 8.83 14.34 15.64
N ALA A 365 8.28 15.11 14.70
CA ALA A 365 8.36 16.57 14.75
C ALA A 365 7.62 17.16 15.96
N ILE A 366 6.45 16.62 16.31
CA ILE A 366 5.70 17.02 17.53
C ILE A 366 6.52 16.71 18.78
N PHE A 367 7.17 15.53 18.83
CA PHE A 367 7.99 15.12 19.95
C PHE A 367 9.25 15.99 20.09
N GLU A 368 9.92 16.32 18.97
CA GLU A 368 11.06 17.24 18.96
C GLU A 368 10.67 18.62 19.46
N TRP A 369 9.56 19.17 18.96
CA TRP A 369 8.99 20.43 19.46
C TRP A 369 8.66 20.36 20.95
N TYR A 370 8.04 19.28 21.42
CA TYR A 370 7.73 19.08 22.84
C TYR A 370 9.01 19.00 23.68
N LYS A 371 10.05 18.33 23.20
CA LYS A 371 11.35 18.23 23.89
C LYS A 371 11.99 19.60 24.08
N GLU A 372 11.98 20.43 23.03
CA GLU A 372 12.51 21.79 23.07
C GLU A 372 11.70 22.72 24.00
N ASN A 373 10.39 22.54 24.08
CA ASN A 373 9.50 23.47 24.79
C ASN A 373 9.09 23.03 26.21
N SER A 374 9.20 21.76 26.58
CA SER A 374 8.63 21.24 27.84
C SER A 374 9.49 21.43 29.08
N ALA A 375 10.77 21.81 28.96
CA ALA A 375 11.73 21.88 30.06
C ALA A 375 11.87 20.57 30.89
N LEU A 376 11.25 19.46 30.44
CA LEU A 376 11.27 18.16 31.10
C LEU A 376 12.43 17.27 30.61
N TYR A 377 13.09 17.66 29.52
CA TYR A 377 14.23 16.94 28.95
C TYR A 377 15.49 17.77 29.12
N TYR A 378 16.27 17.49 30.16
CA TYR A 378 17.62 18.02 30.30
C TYR A 378 18.56 17.26 29.35
N GLU A 379 19.51 17.95 28.73
CA GLU A 379 20.62 17.28 28.05
C GLU A 379 21.48 16.59 29.12
N GLU A 380 21.55 15.26 29.14
CA GLU A 380 22.50 14.48 29.94
C GLU A 380 23.95 14.65 29.43
N SER A 381 24.44 15.89 29.31
CA SER A 381 25.81 16.15 28.90
C SER A 381 26.67 16.64 30.07
N ASN A 382 27.62 15.78 30.48
CA ASN A 382 28.91 16.07 31.14
C ASN A 382 29.15 15.62 32.60
N GLU A 383 28.55 14.54 33.12
CA GLU A 383 29.02 13.95 34.40
C GLU A 383 29.93 12.72 34.25
N VAL A 384 29.96 12.02 33.11
CA VAL A 384 30.75 10.77 32.97
C VAL A 384 32.23 11.02 32.57
N LYS A 385 32.65 12.28 32.35
CA LYS A 385 34.05 12.59 31.96
C LYS A 385 34.98 13.01 33.11
N ASN A 386 34.51 13.08 34.35
CA ASN A 386 35.32 13.51 35.50
C ASN A 386 35.61 12.40 36.52
N GLU A 387 35.31 11.12 36.24
CA GLU A 387 35.62 9.99 37.14
C GLU A 387 36.49 8.89 36.50
N GLN A 388 37.39 9.23 35.56
CA GLN A 388 38.49 8.34 35.16
C GLN A 388 39.85 9.01 35.23
#